data_AF-A0A814YB22-F1
#
_entry.id   AF-A0A814YB22-F1
#
_cell.length_a   1.000
_cell.length_b   1.000
_cell.length_c   1.000
_cell.angle_alpha   90.00
_cell.angle_beta   90.00
_cell.angle_gamma   90.00
#
_symmetry.space_group_name_H-M   'P 1'
#
loop_
_entity.id
_entity.type
_entity.pdbx_description
1 polymer ?
#
loop_
_entity_poly.entity_id
_entity_poly.type
_entity_poly.pdbx_seq_one_letter_code
_entity_poly.pdbx_strand_id
1 'polypeptide(L)'
;MWTFDGNLNDFYGIFNAGPDNGRTATYVYPGYTGYGGALSLGLHGTSQSVSIATFLSIWHVSFTLEAWIYPTAFSWTYGGSPDNALFGQCQSQSTDRCLHIILRSQRIYFGFYGDDLQGNIAFQANQWYHVAYAYDQSTRQQYTYVNGVSDGQRTSNEYSSCS
;
A
#
# COMPACT_ATOMS: atom_id res chain seq x y z
N MET A 1 6.48 0.14 -11.62
CA MET A 1 7.40 0.12 -10.46
C MET A 1 7.81 1.54 -10.18
N TRP A 2 7.61 2.04 -8.96
CA TRP A 2 8.13 3.34 -8.52
C TRP A 2 9.36 3.10 -7.66
N THR A 3 10.49 3.71 -8.02
CA THR A 3 11.73 3.53 -7.25
C THR A 3 11.91 4.59 -6.17
N PHE A 4 11.19 5.71 -6.28
CA PHE A 4 11.28 6.86 -5.37
C PHE A 4 12.71 7.44 -5.25
N ASP A 5 13.51 7.32 -6.30
CA ASP A 5 14.85 7.92 -6.43
C ASP A 5 14.76 9.41 -6.82
N GLY A 6 14.20 10.23 -5.93
CA GLY A 6 14.09 11.67 -6.11
C GLY A 6 13.00 12.12 -7.09
N ASN A 7 12.18 11.19 -7.59
CA ASN A 7 11.04 11.48 -8.45
C ASN A 7 9.90 10.47 -8.23
N LEU A 8 8.71 10.82 -8.72
CA LEU A 8 7.48 10.02 -8.63
C LEU A 8 7.18 9.25 -9.93
N ASN A 9 8.13 9.20 -10.86
CA ASN A 9 7.88 8.51 -12.12
C ASN A 9 7.89 7.00 -11.89
N ASP A 10 7.01 6.31 -12.59
CA ASP A 10 7.12 4.87 -12.69
C ASP A 10 8.14 4.50 -13.78
N PHE A 11 8.70 3.31 -13.67
CA PHE A 11 9.72 2.81 -14.59
C PHE A 11 9.28 2.79 -16.07
N TYR A 12 7.98 2.61 -16.35
CA TYR A 12 7.44 2.54 -17.71
C TYR A 12 6.83 3.87 -18.18
N GLY A 13 6.71 4.86 -17.30
CA GLY A 13 6.17 6.19 -17.61
C GLY A 13 4.65 6.26 -17.83
N ILE A 14 3.90 5.20 -17.52
CA ILE A 14 2.44 5.07 -17.75
C ILE A 14 1.63 5.48 -16.50
N PHE A 15 2.20 5.25 -15.33
CA PHE A 15 1.58 5.43 -14.02
C PHE A 15 2.40 6.40 -13.14
N ASN A 16 2.98 7.44 -13.75
CA ASN A 16 3.68 8.48 -13.00
C ASN A 16 2.77 9.07 -11.93
N ALA A 17 3.25 9.11 -10.69
CA ALA A 17 2.54 9.72 -9.59
C ALA A 17 2.77 11.23 -9.58
N GLY A 18 1.76 11.96 -9.15
CA GLY A 18 1.82 13.39 -8.85
C GLY A 18 1.75 13.62 -7.34
N PRO A 19 2.26 14.76 -6.85
CA PRO A 19 2.02 15.18 -5.48
C PRO A 19 0.52 15.40 -5.25
N ASP A 20 -0.04 14.78 -4.22
CA ASP A 20 -1.39 15.10 -3.78
C ASP A 20 -1.37 16.36 -2.90
N ASN A 21 -2.43 17.17 -2.98
CA ASN A 21 -2.57 18.44 -2.23
C ASN A 21 -1.46 19.49 -2.49
N GLY A 22 -0.79 19.46 -3.66
CA GLY A 22 0.21 20.47 -4.05
C GLY A 22 1.47 20.51 -3.19
N ARG A 23 1.69 19.52 -2.31
CA ARG A 23 2.88 19.43 -1.46
C ARG A 23 4.00 18.69 -2.18
N THR A 24 5.23 19.19 -2.06
CA THR A 24 6.38 18.52 -2.69
C THR A 24 6.63 17.17 -2.02
N ALA A 25 6.76 16.11 -2.83
CA ALA A 25 7.17 14.79 -2.35
C ALA A 25 8.53 14.89 -1.65
N THR A 26 8.65 14.31 -0.46
CA THR A 26 9.90 14.30 0.29
C THR A 26 10.55 12.93 0.16
N TYR A 27 11.83 12.92 -0.20
CA TYR A 27 12.61 11.70 -0.35
C TYR A 27 13.63 11.60 0.77
N VAL A 28 13.76 10.41 1.34
CA VAL A 28 14.85 10.06 2.25
C VAL A 28 15.75 9.05 1.57
N TYR A 29 17.04 9.11 1.88
CA TYR A 29 18.04 8.18 1.35
C TYR A 29 18.64 7.43 2.54
N PRO A 30 17.97 6.37 3.03
CA PRO A 30 18.45 5.59 4.15
C PRO A 30 19.73 4.89 3.68
N GLY A 31 20.87 5.36 4.18
CA GLY A 31 22.21 5.17 3.61
C GLY A 31 22.77 3.74 3.61
N TYR A 32 22.09 2.78 2.98
CA TYR A 32 22.70 1.54 2.52
C TYR A 32 23.15 1.75 1.08
N THR A 33 24.41 2.16 0.89
CA THR A 33 25.14 2.22 -0.40
C THR A 33 24.87 3.38 -1.37
N GLY A 34 23.95 4.31 -1.09
CA GLY A 34 23.72 5.48 -1.97
C GLY A 34 22.88 5.19 -3.22
N TYR A 35 22.24 4.02 -3.28
CA TYR A 35 21.25 3.65 -4.28
C TYR A 35 19.91 3.38 -3.59
N GLY A 36 18.81 3.88 -4.14
CA GLY A 36 17.47 3.71 -3.58
C GLY A 36 17.07 4.85 -2.65
N GLY A 37 16.17 5.72 -3.12
CA GLY A 37 15.40 6.65 -2.31
C GLY A 37 14.12 6.00 -1.78
N ALA A 38 13.57 6.57 -0.72
CA ALA A 38 12.25 6.22 -0.23
C ALA A 38 11.38 7.48 -0.15
N LEU A 39 10.13 7.35 -0.57
CA LEU A 39 9.13 8.39 -0.36
C LEU A 39 8.78 8.46 1.13
N SER A 40 8.96 9.62 1.73
CA SER A 40 8.62 9.87 3.13
C SER A 40 7.25 10.53 3.25
N LEU A 41 6.29 9.81 3.83
CA LEU A 41 4.95 10.28 4.16
C LEU A 41 4.85 10.40 5.69
N GLY A 42 4.79 11.63 6.22
CA GLY A 42 4.68 11.90 7.67
C GLY A 42 5.47 13.12 8.17
N LEU A 43 6.32 13.74 7.34
CA LEU A 43 7.14 14.90 7.74
C LEU A 43 6.34 16.22 7.80
N HIS A 44 5.19 16.28 7.13
CA HIS A 44 4.34 17.48 7.08
C HIS A 44 2.89 17.22 7.58
N GLY A 45 2.76 16.38 8.61
CA GLY A 45 1.48 16.04 9.24
C GLY A 45 0.86 14.73 8.73
N THR A 46 -0.39 14.47 9.12
CA THR A 46 -1.08 13.18 8.94
C THR A 46 -1.75 12.97 7.57
N SER A 47 -1.65 13.94 6.66
CA SER A 47 -2.30 13.89 5.35
C SER A 47 -1.27 14.14 4.24
N GLN A 48 -0.48 13.12 3.95
CA GLN A 48 0.44 13.09 2.82
C GLN A 48 0.18 11.86 1.99
N SER A 49 0.00 12.07 0.70
CA SER A 49 -0.26 11.05 -0.31
C SER A 49 0.39 11.49 -1.61
N VAL A 50 0.55 10.52 -2.51
CA VAL A 50 0.81 10.77 -3.92
C VAL A 50 -0.34 10.12 -4.69
N SER A 51 -0.75 10.76 -5.78
CA SER A 51 -1.89 10.28 -6.58
C SER A 51 -1.42 9.91 -7.98
N ILE A 52 -1.98 8.82 -8.50
CA ILE A 52 -1.77 8.40 -9.88
C ILE A 52 -3.06 8.76 -10.60
N ALA A 53 -2.99 9.65 -11.58
CA ALA A 53 -4.19 10.08 -12.33
C ALA A 53 -4.72 8.97 -13.24
N THR A 54 -3.82 8.11 -13.74
CA THR A 54 -4.17 6.95 -14.55
C THR A 54 -4.76 5.86 -13.66
N PHE A 55 -6.00 5.45 -13.96
CA PHE A 55 -6.64 4.33 -13.28
C PHE A 55 -5.89 3.02 -13.56
N LEU A 56 -5.61 2.25 -12.51
CA LEU A 56 -4.97 0.95 -12.64
C LEU A 56 -6.06 -0.12 -12.85
N SER A 57 -6.13 -0.68 -14.06
CA SER A 57 -7.14 -1.68 -14.41
C SER A 57 -6.80 -3.07 -13.86
N ILE A 58 -7.03 -3.26 -12.56
CA ILE A 58 -6.81 -4.52 -11.82
C ILE A 58 -8.12 -5.20 -11.38
N TRP A 59 -9.23 -4.86 -12.04
CA TRP A 59 -10.52 -5.52 -11.84
C TRP A 59 -10.59 -6.83 -12.62
N HIS A 60 -11.26 -7.85 -12.06
CA HIS A 60 -11.42 -9.19 -12.64
C HIS A 60 -10.12 -9.83 -13.19
N VAL A 61 -8.97 -9.50 -12.61
CA VAL A 61 -7.67 -10.10 -12.95
C VAL A 61 -6.92 -10.50 -11.69
N SER A 62 -6.06 -11.50 -11.81
CA SER A 62 -5.08 -11.80 -10.78
C SER A 62 -4.00 -10.71 -10.76
N PHE A 63 -3.59 -10.28 -9.58
CA PHE A 63 -2.57 -9.25 -9.43
C PHE A 63 -1.70 -9.47 -8.19
N THR A 64 -0.56 -8.79 -8.16
CA THR A 64 0.28 -8.70 -6.97
C THR A 64 0.74 -7.26 -6.79
N LEU A 65 0.59 -6.74 -5.57
CA LEU A 65 1.16 -5.47 -5.13
C LEU A 65 2.26 -5.76 -4.12
N GLU A 66 3.40 -5.13 -4.27
CA GLU A 66 4.50 -5.25 -3.32
C GLU A 66 5.13 -3.89 -3.03
N ALA A 67 5.69 -3.75 -1.83
CA ALA A 67 6.38 -2.55 -1.41
C ALA A 67 7.43 -2.87 -0.35
N TRP A 68 8.50 -2.07 -0.33
CA TRP A 68 9.34 -1.91 0.85
C TRP A 68 8.79 -0.77 1.69
N ILE A 69 8.55 -1.02 2.98
CA ILE A 69 8.01 -0.02 3.90
C ILE A 69 8.89 0.11 5.14
N TYR A 70 8.94 1.32 5.68
CA TYR A 70 9.65 1.64 6.92
C TYR A 70 8.69 2.41 7.85
N PRO A 71 7.86 1.72 8.65
CA PRO A 71 6.96 2.38 9.60
C PRO A 71 7.79 3.07 10.69
N THR A 72 7.65 4.38 10.87
CA THR A 72 8.37 5.14 11.91
C THR A 72 7.57 5.25 13.22
N ALA A 73 6.25 5.17 13.12
CA ALA A 73 5.31 5.15 14.23
C ALA A 73 4.02 4.45 13.79
N PHE A 74 3.20 4.05 14.76
CA PHE A 74 1.85 3.55 14.50
C PHE A 74 0.85 4.49 15.14
N SER A 75 -0.13 4.93 14.34
CA SER A 75 -1.05 6.04 14.66
C SER A 75 -1.81 5.92 15.99
N TRP A 76 -2.03 4.71 16.52
CA TRP A 76 -2.64 4.51 17.85
C TRP A 76 -1.86 5.21 18.99
N THR A 77 -0.54 5.36 18.86
CA THR A 77 0.32 6.04 19.86
C THR A 77 -0.08 7.50 20.10
N TYR A 78 -0.81 8.14 19.17
CA TYR A 78 -1.18 9.56 19.23
C TYR A 78 -2.70 9.81 19.23
N GLY A 79 -3.53 8.79 19.49
CA GLY A 79 -5.00 8.95 19.55
C GLY A 79 -5.69 9.12 18.18
N GLY A 80 -4.99 8.78 17.09
CA GLY A 80 -5.52 8.81 15.72
C GLY A 80 -6.14 7.49 15.25
N SER A 81 -6.63 7.48 14.00
CA SER A 81 -7.09 6.25 13.33
C SER A 81 -5.99 5.20 13.36
N PRO A 82 -6.25 3.92 13.69
CA PRO A 82 -5.20 2.89 13.69
C PRO A 82 -4.62 2.61 12.29
N ASP A 83 -5.20 3.20 11.24
CA ASP A 83 -4.94 2.89 9.83
C ASP A 83 -3.89 3.83 9.23
N ASN A 84 -2.93 3.24 8.54
CA ASN A 84 -1.93 3.93 7.73
C ASN A 84 -2.04 3.34 6.31
N ALA A 85 -2.48 4.15 5.35
CA ALA A 85 -2.66 3.68 3.98
C ALA A 85 -1.32 3.59 3.23
N LEU A 86 -1.11 2.49 2.53
CA LEU A 86 0.01 2.30 1.59
C LEU A 86 -0.45 2.51 0.16
N PHE A 87 -1.59 1.91 -0.20
CA PHE A 87 -2.18 2.02 -1.52
C PHE A 87 -3.69 1.96 -1.41
N GLY A 88 -4.38 2.77 -2.20
CA GLY A 88 -5.83 2.79 -2.26
C GLY A 88 -6.32 3.05 -3.67
N GLN A 89 -7.31 2.26 -4.11
CA GLN A 89 -8.04 2.50 -5.35
C GLN A 89 -9.51 2.17 -5.12
N CYS A 90 -10.32 3.22 -4.98
CA CYS A 90 -11.70 3.09 -4.56
C CYS A 90 -12.63 3.74 -5.57
N GLN A 91 -13.52 2.94 -6.14
CA GLN A 91 -14.63 3.44 -6.94
C GLN A 91 -15.70 4.05 -6.01
N SER A 92 -16.02 3.33 -4.93
CA SER A 92 -16.98 3.75 -3.91
C SER A 92 -16.67 3.08 -2.58
N GLN A 93 -17.13 3.67 -1.47
CA GLN A 93 -17.02 3.10 -0.12
C GLN A 93 -18.09 2.02 0.13
N SER A 94 -18.14 1.04 -0.76
CA SER A 94 -19.07 -0.08 -0.72
C SER A 94 -18.31 -1.39 -0.81
N THR A 95 -18.89 -2.45 -0.25
CA THR A 95 -18.28 -3.78 -0.23
C THR A 95 -17.83 -4.22 -1.61
N ASP A 96 -16.62 -4.75 -1.69
CA ASP A 96 -15.95 -5.28 -2.88
C ASP A 96 -15.55 -4.24 -3.96
N ARG A 97 -15.71 -2.93 -3.72
CA ARG A 97 -15.46 -1.86 -4.72
C ARG A 97 -14.35 -0.88 -4.36
N CYS A 98 -13.62 -1.15 -3.29
CA CYS A 98 -12.53 -0.29 -2.82
C CYS A 98 -11.35 -1.13 -2.35
N LEU A 99 -10.30 -1.11 -3.17
CA LEU A 99 -9.04 -1.74 -2.80
C LEU A 99 -8.36 -0.82 -1.78
N HIS A 100 -8.11 -1.34 -0.58
CA HIS A 100 -7.30 -0.68 0.42
C HIS A 100 -6.20 -1.62 0.92
N ILE A 101 -4.96 -1.15 0.79
CA ILE A 101 -3.79 -1.77 1.35
C ILE A 101 -3.31 -0.87 2.48
N ILE A 102 -3.48 -1.34 3.71
CA ILE A 102 -3.25 -0.52 4.91
C ILE A 102 -2.44 -1.29 5.96
N LEU A 103 -1.79 -0.55 6.85
CA LEU A 103 -1.37 -1.04 8.15
C LEU A 103 -2.36 -0.57 9.21
N ARG A 104 -3.05 -1.51 9.84
CA ARG A 104 -3.98 -1.27 10.95
C ARG A 104 -3.48 -2.00 12.18
N SER A 105 -3.28 -1.27 13.28
CA SER A 105 -2.83 -1.85 14.55
C SER A 105 -1.59 -2.74 14.39
N GLN A 106 -0.58 -2.23 13.69
CA GLN A 106 0.70 -2.90 13.38
C GLN A 106 0.61 -4.11 12.44
N ARG A 107 -0.55 -4.41 11.86
CA ARG A 107 -0.71 -5.54 10.93
C ARG A 107 -1.12 -5.04 9.57
N ILE A 108 -0.67 -5.74 8.53
CA ILE A 108 -1.09 -5.46 7.17
C ILE A 108 -2.52 -5.95 6.93
N TYR A 109 -3.28 -5.20 6.15
CA TYR A 109 -4.61 -5.57 5.69
C TYR A 109 -4.67 -5.45 4.18
N PHE A 110 -5.25 -6.46 3.55
CA PHE A 110 -5.61 -6.50 2.15
C PHE A 110 -7.13 -6.49 2.04
N GLY A 111 -7.72 -5.36 1.69
CA GLY A 111 -9.17 -5.23 1.66
C GLY A 111 -9.75 -4.84 0.32
N PHE A 112 -10.94 -5.35 0.07
CA PHE A 112 -11.85 -4.86 -0.98
C PHE A 112 -13.01 -4.03 -0.42
N TYR A 113 -12.88 -3.55 0.83
CA TYR A 113 -13.91 -2.90 1.64
C TYR A 113 -14.93 -3.90 2.17
N GLY A 114 -15.00 -4.06 3.49
CA GLY A 114 -15.88 -5.05 4.13
C GLY A 114 -15.53 -6.51 3.83
N ASP A 115 -14.43 -6.75 3.09
CA ASP A 115 -13.97 -8.04 2.63
C ASP A 115 -12.44 -8.09 2.71
N ASP A 116 -11.95 -8.05 3.95
CA ASP A 116 -10.56 -7.78 4.25
C ASP A 116 -9.84 -9.03 4.79
N LEU A 117 -8.63 -9.28 4.27
CA LEU A 117 -7.65 -10.19 4.85
C LEU A 117 -6.73 -9.43 5.80
N GLN A 118 -6.77 -9.78 7.08
CA GLN A 118 -5.80 -9.33 8.07
C GLN A 118 -4.59 -10.28 8.10
N GLY A 119 -3.39 -9.71 8.06
CA GLY A 119 -2.12 -10.39 8.32
C GLY A 119 -1.90 -10.75 9.79
N ASN A 120 -1.03 -11.72 10.07
CA ASN A 120 -0.79 -12.21 11.43
C ASN A 120 0.39 -11.50 12.12
N ILE A 121 1.43 -11.16 11.36
CA ILE A 121 2.67 -10.57 11.83
C ILE A 121 2.43 -9.12 12.28
N ALA A 122 2.80 -8.83 13.53
CA ALA A 122 2.81 -7.48 14.07
C ALA A 122 4.15 -6.80 13.76
N PHE A 123 4.08 -5.60 13.19
CA PHE A 123 5.22 -4.82 12.74
C PHE A 123 5.77 -4.00 13.91
N GLN A 124 7.08 -3.86 13.96
CA GLN A 124 7.77 -2.94 14.86
C GLN A 124 8.17 -1.69 14.08
N ALA A 125 8.24 -0.57 14.78
CA ALA A 125 8.67 0.68 14.17
C ALA A 125 10.19 0.65 13.91
N ASN A 126 10.63 1.50 12.99
CA ASN A 126 12.03 1.77 12.68
C ASN A 126 12.82 0.57 12.11
N GLN A 127 12.17 -0.24 11.29
CA GLN A 127 12.84 -1.25 10.49
C GLN A 127 12.14 -1.47 9.14
N TRP A 128 12.90 -1.98 8.19
CA TRP A 128 12.41 -2.29 6.85
C TRP A 128 11.62 -3.59 6.82
N TYR A 129 10.52 -3.56 6.08
CA TYR A 129 9.73 -4.72 5.74
C TYR A 129 9.48 -4.75 4.24
N HIS A 130 9.66 -5.91 3.62
CA HIS A 130 9.07 -6.19 2.32
C HIS A 130 7.68 -6.78 2.54
N VAL A 131 6.67 -6.18 1.93
CA VAL A 131 5.28 -6.64 2.00
C VAL A 131 4.77 -6.97 0.61
N ALA A 132 4.02 -8.05 0.50
CA ALA A 132 3.35 -8.40 -0.76
C ALA A 132 1.90 -8.85 -0.50
N TYR A 133 1.05 -8.53 -1.47
CA TYR A 133 -0.38 -8.78 -1.47
C TYR A 133 -0.72 -9.40 -2.82
N ALA A 134 -1.16 -10.64 -2.83
CA ALA A 134 -1.50 -11.35 -4.07
C ALA A 134 -2.96 -11.74 -4.09
N TYR A 135 -3.62 -11.55 -5.22
CA TYR A 135 -4.98 -11.99 -5.48
C TYR A 135 -5.00 -12.92 -6.68
N ASP A 136 -5.53 -14.12 -6.48
CA ASP A 136 -5.86 -15.04 -7.57
C ASP A 136 -7.36 -14.90 -7.87
N GLN A 137 -7.67 -14.29 -9.01
CA GLN A 137 -9.07 -14.05 -9.40
C GLN A 137 -9.82 -15.34 -9.71
N SER A 138 -9.13 -16.37 -10.22
CA SER A 138 -9.78 -17.63 -10.60
C SER A 138 -10.32 -18.39 -9.39
N THR A 139 -9.64 -18.27 -8.25
CA THR A 139 -10.02 -18.92 -6.98
C THR A 139 -10.56 -17.95 -5.93
N ARG A 140 -10.50 -16.64 -6.22
CA ARG A 140 -10.79 -15.53 -5.30
C ARG A 140 -9.99 -15.61 -4.00
N GLN A 141 -8.75 -16.09 -4.10
CA GLN A 141 -7.87 -16.19 -2.93
C GLN A 141 -7.04 -14.92 -2.79
N GLN A 142 -7.11 -14.31 -1.61
CA GLN A 142 -6.21 -13.25 -1.16
C GLN A 142 -5.07 -13.90 -0.37
N TYR A 143 -3.85 -13.40 -0.57
CA TYR A 143 -2.65 -13.79 0.15
C TYR A 143 -1.87 -12.56 0.61
N THR A 144 -1.30 -12.62 1.81
CA THR A 144 -0.34 -11.63 2.30
C THR A 144 0.99 -12.27 2.64
N TYR A 145 2.07 -11.53 2.42
CA TYR A 145 3.43 -11.96 2.73
C TYR A 145 4.20 -10.83 3.41
N VAL A 146 5.07 -11.18 4.35
CA VAL A 146 6.00 -10.26 5.02
C VAL A 146 7.39 -10.85 4.97
N ASN A 147 8.35 -10.10 4.43
CA ASN A 147 9.73 -10.53 4.19
C ASN A 147 9.82 -11.87 3.45
N GLY A 148 8.94 -12.06 2.45
CA GLY A 148 8.85 -13.29 1.66
C GLY A 148 8.18 -14.49 2.35
N VAL A 149 7.75 -14.34 3.62
CA VAL A 149 7.05 -15.40 4.37
C VAL A 149 5.55 -15.20 4.29
N SER A 150 4.79 -16.28 4.04
CA SER A 150 3.33 -16.26 4.08
C SER A 150 2.82 -15.77 5.42
N ASP A 151 1.98 -14.76 5.40
CA ASP A 151 1.45 -14.08 6.58
C ASP A 151 -0.04 -14.33 6.77
N GLY A 152 -0.81 -14.47 5.68
CA GLY A 152 -2.25 -14.73 5.74
C GLY A 152 -2.81 -15.15 4.40
N GLN A 153 -3.95 -15.84 4.43
CA GLN A 153 -4.73 -16.15 3.23
C GLN A 153 -6.21 -16.29 3.55
N ARG A 154 -7.07 -16.00 2.58
CA ARG A 154 -8.50 -16.29 2.66
C ARG A 154 -9.16 -16.24 1.29
N THR A 155 -10.30 -16.91 1.17
CA THR A 155 -11.24 -16.66 0.06
C THR A 155 -12.00 -15.36 0.32
N SER A 156 -11.99 -14.48 -0.67
CA SER A 156 -12.75 -13.24 -0.73
C SER A 156 -13.95 -13.39 -1.68
N ASN A 157 -14.80 -12.37 -1.74
CA ASN A 157 -15.66 -12.14 -2.88
C ASN A 157 -14.84 -11.60 -4.07
N GLU A 158 -15.51 -11.40 -5.19
CA GLU A 158 -14.86 -10.84 -6.37
C GLU A 158 -14.68 -9.33 -6.24
N TYR A 159 -13.44 -8.86 -6.39
CA TYR A 159 -13.15 -7.44 -6.49
C TYR A 159 -13.79 -6.84 -7.76
N SER A 160 -14.72 -5.91 -7.55
CA SER A 160 -15.64 -5.39 -8.57
C SER A 160 -15.59 -3.86 -8.66
N SER A 161 -14.40 -3.29 -8.91
CA SER A 161 -14.29 -1.89 -9.33
C SER A 161 -14.65 -1.75 -10.82
N CYS A 162 -15.66 -0.95 -11.17
CA CYS A 162 -15.96 -0.61 -12.57
C CYS A 162 -15.11 0.58 -13.03
N SER A 163 -14.78 0.58 -14.33
CA SER A 163 -14.10 1.65 -15.08
C SER A 163 -14.79 3.00 -14.99
#